data_AF-A0AA36GFE5-F1
#
_entry.id   AF-A0AA36GFE5-F1
#
_cell.length_a   1.000
_cell.length_b   1.000
_cell.length_c   1.000
_cell.angle_alpha   90.00
_cell.angle_beta   90.00
_cell.angle_gamma   90.00
#
_symmetry.space_group_name_H-M   'P 1'
#
loop_
_entity.id
_entity.type
_entity.pdbx_description
1 polymer ?
#
loop_
_entity_poly.entity_id
_entity_poly.type
_entity_poly.pdbx_seq_one_letter_code
_entity_poly.pdbx_strand_id
1 'polypeptide(L)'
;MVDIEGRLSVAGVLAAGRRWTADSRIMLNHGQFLGFVKPDGSFRVSGVSNGSYSVQVENRELLFEQVRVDVSSKGNIRARQLSTLKPNAVELVPYPLQITALGIPRYVRPRAQYQWATLFSNPTFWMLAVPCLLILLVRSFGSLDEDMRREMEKGSAELPDVGEMVATLLGRPPTAKSKKNAGNKPIPVKAQKGR
;
A
#
# COMPACT_ATOMS: atom_id res chain seq x y z
N MET A 1 -35.43 33.35 -7.89
CA MET A 1 -34.08 33.40 -7.28
C MET A 1 -34.26 33.15 -5.80
N VAL A 2 -33.38 32.34 -5.22
CA VAL A 2 -33.46 31.92 -3.81
C VAL A 2 -32.13 32.23 -3.14
N ASP A 3 -32.18 32.54 -1.85
CA ASP A 3 -31.01 32.77 -1.03
C ASP A 3 -30.64 31.48 -0.28
N ILE A 4 -29.40 31.03 -0.45
CA ILE A 4 -28.87 29.88 0.27
C ILE A 4 -28.15 30.40 1.51
N GLU A 5 -28.58 29.92 2.67
CA GLU A 5 -28.07 30.31 3.97
C GLU A 5 -27.43 29.14 4.69
N GLY A 6 -26.42 29.47 5.49
CA GLY A 6 -25.76 28.50 6.33
C GLY A 6 -24.81 29.11 7.33
N ARG A 7 -24.19 28.23 8.10
CA ARG A 7 -23.19 28.54 9.09
C ARG A 7 -22.06 27.53 9.02
N LEU A 8 -20.84 28.03 9.12
CA LEU A 8 -19.65 27.22 9.24
C LEU A 8 -19.38 26.95 10.73
N SER A 9 -19.28 25.68 11.11
CA SER A 9 -18.86 25.23 12.43
C SER A 9 -17.40 24.77 12.39
N VAL A 10 -16.56 25.45 13.15
CA VAL A 10 -15.15 25.08 13.29
C VAL A 10 -14.91 24.68 14.73
N ALA A 11 -14.33 23.50 14.97
CA ALA A 11 -13.96 23.07 16.31
C ALA A 11 -12.99 24.10 16.94
N GLY A 12 -13.17 24.43 18.22
CA GLY A 12 -12.40 25.50 18.88
C GLY A 12 -10.88 25.36 18.77
N VAL A 13 -10.37 24.12 18.76
CA VAL A 13 -8.94 23.83 18.55
C VAL A 13 -8.46 24.26 17.16
N LEU A 14 -9.29 24.10 16.14
CA LEU A 14 -8.99 24.48 14.76
C LEU A 14 -9.16 25.98 14.52
N ALA A 15 -10.01 26.65 15.29
CA ALA A 15 -10.25 28.10 15.19
C ALA A 15 -9.22 28.94 15.97
N ALA A 16 -8.53 28.36 16.95
CA ALA A 16 -7.63 29.09 17.84
C ALA A 16 -6.50 29.80 17.07
N GLY A 17 -6.44 31.14 17.19
CA GLY A 17 -5.38 31.97 16.61
C GLY A 17 -5.45 32.18 15.10
N ARG A 18 -6.50 31.70 14.41
CA ARG A 18 -6.63 31.78 12.94
C ARG A 18 -7.75 32.71 12.54
N ARG A 19 -7.52 33.53 11.51
CA ARG A 19 -8.56 34.36 10.87
C ARG A 19 -9.30 33.59 9.77
N TRP A 20 -9.71 32.37 10.08
CA TRP A 20 -10.28 31.43 9.12
C TRP A 20 -11.47 32.00 8.35
N THR A 21 -12.27 32.85 8.99
CA THR A 21 -13.45 33.46 8.38
C THR A 21 -13.11 34.43 7.25
N ALA A 22 -11.99 35.15 7.34
CA ALA A 22 -11.57 36.11 6.32
C ALA A 22 -10.97 35.42 5.08
N ASP A 23 -10.32 34.27 5.29
CA ASP A 23 -9.73 33.46 4.22
C ASP A 23 -10.73 32.48 3.61
N SER A 24 -11.90 32.29 4.23
CA SER A 24 -12.97 31.44 3.72
C SER A 24 -13.79 32.14 2.64
N ARG A 25 -13.94 31.48 1.50
CA ARG A 25 -14.86 31.88 0.43
C ARG A 25 -15.82 30.74 0.14
N ILE A 26 -17.06 31.06 -0.16
CA ILE A 26 -18.07 30.05 -0.51
C ILE A 26 -18.26 30.08 -2.01
N MET A 27 -18.20 28.92 -2.61
CA MET A 27 -18.39 28.72 -4.05
C MET A 27 -19.51 27.73 -4.27
N LEU A 28 -20.46 28.08 -5.13
CA LEU A 28 -21.41 27.11 -5.68
C LEU A 28 -20.97 26.71 -7.08
N ASN A 29 -21.04 25.41 -7.37
CA ASN A 29 -20.67 24.82 -8.66
C ASN A 29 -19.33 25.37 -9.21
N HIS A 30 -18.27 25.22 -8.42
CA HIS A 30 -16.91 25.63 -8.82
C HIS A 30 -16.78 27.12 -9.21
N GLY A 31 -17.58 28.00 -8.61
CA GLY A 31 -17.45 29.46 -8.76
C GLY A 31 -18.51 30.13 -9.63
N GLN A 32 -19.58 29.44 -10.01
CA GLN A 32 -20.73 30.06 -10.69
C GLN A 32 -21.41 31.13 -9.82
N PHE A 33 -21.51 30.85 -8.52
CA PHE A 33 -21.94 31.83 -7.53
C PHE A 33 -20.91 31.91 -6.41
N LEU A 34 -20.65 33.12 -5.95
CA LEU A 34 -19.68 33.40 -4.90
C LEU A 34 -20.40 33.98 -3.68
N GLY A 35 -20.02 33.50 -2.51
CA GLY A 35 -20.49 33.99 -1.21
C GLY A 35 -19.33 34.28 -0.28
N PHE A 36 -19.57 35.18 0.66
CA PHE A 36 -18.60 35.51 1.70
C PHE A 36 -19.14 35.09 3.07
N VAL A 37 -18.22 34.68 3.94
CA VAL A 37 -18.53 34.32 5.32
C VAL A 37 -18.44 35.57 6.18
N LYS A 38 -19.44 35.79 7.03
CA LYS A 38 -19.45 36.84 8.04
C LYS A 38 -18.64 36.42 9.27
N PRO A 39 -18.16 37.36 10.10
CA PRO A 39 -17.36 37.08 11.30
C PRO A 39 -17.99 36.10 12.32
N ASP A 40 -19.32 35.98 12.32
CA ASP A 40 -20.08 35.05 13.16
C ASP A 40 -20.09 33.60 12.62
N GLY A 41 -19.45 33.37 11.48
CA GLY A 41 -19.42 32.13 10.73
C GLY A 41 -20.64 31.90 9.84
N SER A 42 -21.60 32.84 9.79
CA SER A 42 -22.77 32.71 8.92
C SER A 42 -22.46 33.14 7.50
N PHE A 43 -23.21 32.61 6.54
CA PHE A 43 -23.10 33.00 5.16
C PHE A 43 -24.45 33.01 4.47
N ARG A 44 -24.54 33.84 3.43
CA ARG A 44 -25.69 33.92 2.53
C ARG A 44 -25.19 34.09 1.11
N VAL A 45 -25.70 33.27 0.19
CA VAL A 45 -25.47 33.42 -1.24
C VAL A 45 -26.81 33.67 -1.91
N SER A 46 -26.97 34.87 -2.46
CA SER A 46 -28.21 35.31 -3.11
C SER A 46 -28.15 35.12 -4.62
N GLY A 47 -29.32 35.13 -5.26
CA GLY A 47 -29.42 35.09 -6.73
C GLY A 47 -29.31 33.69 -7.34
N VAL A 48 -29.45 32.62 -6.56
CA VAL A 48 -29.34 31.25 -7.07
C VAL A 48 -30.63 30.85 -7.79
N SER A 49 -30.50 30.30 -9.00
CA SER A 49 -31.62 29.77 -9.78
C SER A 49 -32.06 28.38 -9.29
N ASN A 50 -33.15 27.85 -9.83
CA ASN A 50 -33.57 26.48 -9.55
C ASN A 50 -32.57 25.48 -10.17
N GLY A 51 -32.21 24.44 -9.43
CA GLY A 51 -31.20 23.47 -9.85
C GLY A 51 -30.54 22.74 -8.69
N SER A 52 -29.65 21.81 -9.02
CA SER A 52 -28.75 21.18 -8.06
C SER A 52 -27.41 21.91 -8.06
N TYR A 53 -26.97 22.34 -6.89
CA TYR A 53 -25.70 23.02 -6.70
C TYR A 53 -24.84 22.28 -5.70
N SER A 54 -23.54 22.28 -5.88
CA SER A 54 -22.60 21.82 -4.85
C SER A 54 -21.97 23.02 -4.17
N VAL A 55 -22.20 23.16 -2.87
CA VAL A 55 -21.62 24.20 -2.02
C VAL A 55 -20.27 23.71 -1.52
N GLN A 56 -19.23 24.46 -1.88
CA GLN A 56 -17.86 24.26 -1.44
C GLN A 56 -17.41 25.49 -0.66
N VAL A 57 -16.64 25.26 0.40
CA VAL A 57 -15.96 26.33 1.13
C VAL A 57 -14.48 26.24 0.80
N GLU A 58 -13.98 27.24 0.08
CA GLU A 58 -12.57 27.39 -0.21
C GLU A 58 -11.89 28.03 0.99
N ASN A 59 -10.90 27.35 1.56
CA ASN A 59 -10.02 27.87 2.59
C ASN A 59 -8.65 27.21 2.45
N ARG A 60 -7.58 27.96 2.73
CA ARG A 60 -6.19 27.49 2.65
C ARG A 60 -5.72 26.77 3.90
N GLU A 61 -6.34 26.99 5.04
CA GLU A 61 -5.89 26.47 6.33
C GLU A 61 -6.78 25.38 6.90
N LEU A 62 -8.02 25.31 6.43
CA LEU A 62 -9.05 24.39 6.91
C LEU A 62 -9.71 23.69 5.72
N LEU A 63 -9.97 22.40 5.91
CA LEU A 63 -10.75 21.59 5.00
C LEU A 63 -12.19 21.56 5.48
N PHE A 64 -13.13 21.83 4.59
CA PHE A 64 -14.56 21.77 4.87
C PHE A 64 -15.22 20.67 4.05
N GLU A 65 -16.34 20.18 4.57
CA GLU A 65 -17.17 19.23 3.85
C GLU A 65 -17.93 19.90 2.69
N GLN A 66 -18.06 19.20 1.57
CA GLN A 66 -18.87 19.64 0.44
C GLN A 66 -20.31 19.15 0.58
N VAL A 67 -21.27 20.05 0.43
CA VAL A 67 -22.69 19.74 0.57
C VAL A 67 -23.41 20.01 -0.75
N ARG A 68 -24.27 19.09 -1.16
CA ARG A 68 -25.14 19.28 -2.32
C ARG A 68 -26.46 19.90 -1.89
N VAL A 69 -26.88 20.96 -2.56
CA VAL A 69 -28.12 21.68 -2.29
C VAL A 69 -28.98 21.65 -3.54
N ASP A 70 -30.17 21.08 -3.42
CA ASP A 70 -31.17 21.07 -4.47
C ASP A 70 -32.21 22.16 -4.20
N VAL A 71 -32.37 23.07 -5.16
CA VAL A 71 -33.35 24.14 -5.13
C VAL A 71 -34.49 23.77 -6.07
N SER A 72 -35.68 23.57 -5.52
CA SER A 72 -36.90 23.33 -6.29
C SER A 72 -37.38 24.61 -6.99
N SER A 73 -38.11 24.49 -8.09
CA SER A 73 -38.75 25.64 -8.77
C SER A 73 -39.70 26.43 -7.86
N LYS A 74 -40.22 25.79 -6.79
CA LYS A 74 -41.06 26.43 -5.77
C LYS A 74 -40.27 27.20 -4.70
N GLY A 75 -38.94 27.17 -4.75
CA GLY A 75 -38.06 27.78 -3.75
C GLY A 75 -37.76 26.92 -2.53
N ASN A 76 -38.28 25.68 -2.47
CA ASN A 76 -37.93 24.75 -1.40
C ASN A 76 -36.48 24.27 -1.57
N ILE A 77 -35.71 24.39 -0.50
CA ILE A 77 -34.29 24.00 -0.46
C ILE A 77 -34.17 22.66 0.26
N ARG A 78 -33.43 21.72 -0.34
CA ARG A 78 -33.06 20.45 0.29
C ARG A 78 -31.55 20.29 0.23
N ALA A 79 -30.92 20.05 1.37
CA ALA A 79 -29.49 19.82 1.47
C ALA A 79 -29.20 18.34 1.69
N ARG A 80 -28.13 17.85 1.07
CA ARG A 80 -27.65 16.47 1.13
C ARG A 80 -26.14 16.45 1.22
N GLN A 81 -25.59 15.51 1.98
CA GLN A 81 -24.15 15.30 1.99
C GLN A 81 -23.70 14.74 0.62
N LEU A 82 -22.56 15.22 0.12
CA LEU A 82 -22.04 14.75 -1.16
C LEU A 82 -21.17 13.49 -0.97
N SER A 83 -21.79 12.31 -1.07
CA SER A 83 -21.06 11.04 -1.09
C SER A 83 -20.77 10.59 -2.53
N THR A 84 -19.49 10.61 -2.91
CA THR A 84 -19.06 10.11 -4.25
C THR A 84 -19.15 8.59 -4.34
N LEU A 85 -18.96 7.88 -3.22
CA LEU A 85 -18.94 6.42 -3.18
C LEU A 85 -20.35 5.81 -3.28
N LYS A 86 -21.38 6.52 -2.81
CA LYS A 86 -22.77 6.06 -2.80
C LYS A 86 -23.69 7.16 -3.33
N PRO A 87 -23.82 7.32 -4.65
CA PRO A 87 -24.61 8.42 -5.23
C PRO A 87 -26.11 8.35 -4.91
N ASN A 88 -26.62 7.16 -4.58
CA ASN A 88 -28.04 6.94 -4.25
C ASN A 88 -28.32 7.02 -2.74
N ALA A 89 -27.29 7.06 -1.90
CA ALA A 89 -27.48 7.25 -0.46
C ALA A 89 -27.83 8.70 -0.20
N VAL A 90 -29.05 8.93 0.30
CA VAL A 90 -29.55 10.27 0.62
C VAL A 90 -29.36 10.50 2.12
N GLU A 91 -28.28 11.17 2.48
CA GLU A 91 -28.09 11.69 3.82
C GLU A 91 -28.57 13.14 3.85
N LEU A 92 -29.73 13.36 4.47
CA LEU A 92 -30.37 14.66 4.51
C LEU A 92 -29.65 15.54 5.54
N VAL A 93 -29.17 16.70 5.09
CA VAL A 93 -28.53 17.68 5.96
C VAL A 93 -29.58 18.72 6.37
N PRO A 94 -29.66 19.10 7.66
CA PRO A 94 -30.60 20.12 8.11
C PRO A 94 -30.32 21.48 7.44
N TYR A 95 -31.38 22.25 7.24
CA TYR A 95 -31.31 23.63 6.76
C TYR A 95 -31.70 24.58 7.90
N PRO A 96 -31.02 25.72 8.12
CA PRO A 96 -29.86 26.28 7.40
C PRO A 96 -28.63 25.38 7.42
N LEU A 97 -27.79 25.46 6.39
CA LEU A 97 -26.66 24.55 6.23
C LEU A 97 -25.69 24.65 7.41
N GLN A 98 -25.31 23.54 8.01
CA GLN A 98 -24.27 23.48 9.03
C GLN A 98 -23.07 22.72 8.48
N ILE A 99 -22.07 23.45 7.97
CA ILE A 99 -20.89 22.84 7.36
C ILE A 99 -19.78 22.81 8.41
N THR A 100 -19.34 21.61 8.77
CA THR A 100 -18.29 21.42 9.77
C THR A 100 -16.92 21.34 9.10
N ALA A 101 -15.91 21.94 9.74
CA ALA A 101 -14.52 21.75 9.34
C ALA A 101 -14.05 20.32 9.63
N LEU A 102 -13.53 19.65 8.62
CA LEU A 102 -12.99 18.28 8.70
C LEU A 102 -11.61 18.26 9.38
N GLY A 103 -10.79 19.28 9.16
CA GLY A 103 -9.45 19.36 9.75
C GLY A 103 -8.49 20.26 8.97
N ILE A 104 -7.20 20.17 9.29
CA ILE A 104 -6.15 20.94 8.61
C ILE A 104 -5.64 20.13 7.40
N PRO A 105 -5.68 20.68 6.19
CA PRO A 105 -5.15 20.00 5.01
C PRO A 105 -3.63 19.82 5.12
N ARG A 106 -3.15 18.60 4.88
CA ARG A 106 -1.72 18.29 4.78
C ARG A 106 -1.26 18.44 3.34
N TYR A 107 -0.90 19.66 2.93
CA TYR A 107 -0.40 19.92 1.58
C TYR A 107 0.93 19.23 1.31
N VAL A 108 1.81 19.24 2.31
CA VAL A 108 3.12 18.63 2.22
C VAL A 108 3.05 17.24 2.81
N ARG A 109 3.34 16.24 1.97
CA ARG A 109 3.64 14.90 2.46
C ARG A 109 5.09 14.87 2.90
N PRO A 110 5.40 14.38 4.11
CA PRO A 110 6.80 14.15 4.48
C PRO A 110 7.42 13.16 3.51
N ARG A 111 8.72 13.33 3.23
CA ARG A 111 9.46 12.36 2.41
C ARG A 111 9.46 11.02 3.14
N ALA A 112 9.30 9.93 2.38
CA ALA A 112 9.47 8.60 2.92
C ALA A 112 10.90 8.50 3.46
N GLN A 113 11.04 8.46 4.78
CA GLN A 113 12.32 8.23 5.43
C GLN A 113 12.68 6.76 5.21
N TYR A 114 13.98 6.48 5.01
CA TYR A 114 14.47 5.11 5.01
C TYR A 114 14.24 4.51 6.39
N GLN A 115 13.14 3.76 6.53
CA GLN A 115 12.88 2.96 7.71
C GLN A 115 13.59 1.63 7.51
N TRP A 116 14.58 1.33 8.36
CA TRP A 116 15.24 0.01 8.36
C TRP A 116 14.19 -1.12 8.42
N ALA A 117 13.11 -0.92 9.17
CA ALA A 117 11.95 -1.82 9.22
C ALA A 117 11.29 -2.07 7.86
N THR A 118 11.23 -1.09 6.95
CA THR A 118 10.69 -1.27 5.59
C THR A 118 11.61 -2.13 4.73
N LEU A 119 12.92 -2.09 4.98
CA LEU A 119 13.87 -2.98 4.31
C LEU A 119 13.68 -4.43 4.77
N PHE A 120 13.57 -4.67 6.08
CA PHE A 120 13.34 -6.01 6.64
C PHE A 120 11.94 -6.56 6.32
N SER A 121 10.95 -5.71 6.11
CA SER A 121 9.60 -6.13 5.66
C SER A 121 9.55 -6.46 4.17
N ASN A 122 10.60 -6.12 3.41
CA ASN A 122 10.66 -6.41 1.98
C ASN A 122 11.20 -7.83 1.73
N PRO A 123 10.44 -8.73 1.08
CA PRO A 123 10.87 -10.10 0.81
C PRO A 123 12.15 -10.16 -0.03
N THR A 124 12.43 -9.16 -0.86
CA THR A 124 13.65 -9.08 -1.67
C THR A 124 14.92 -8.98 -0.80
N PHE A 125 14.85 -8.29 0.34
CA PHE A 125 16.00 -8.19 1.25
C PHE A 125 16.39 -9.56 1.78
N TRP A 126 15.41 -10.37 2.21
CA TRP A 126 15.66 -11.72 2.72
C TRP A 126 16.14 -12.67 1.64
N MET A 127 15.59 -12.58 0.43
CA MET A 127 16.01 -13.40 -0.70
C MET A 127 17.49 -13.19 -1.06
N LEU A 128 18.03 -11.99 -0.82
CA LEU A 128 19.46 -11.70 -1.02
C LEU A 128 20.29 -12.00 0.25
N ALA A 129 19.79 -11.63 1.43
CA ALA A 129 20.53 -11.74 2.68
C ALA A 129 20.75 -13.19 3.13
N VAL A 130 19.73 -14.06 2.97
CA VAL A 130 19.80 -15.47 3.38
C VAL A 130 20.91 -16.25 2.64
N PRO A 131 20.98 -16.27 1.30
CA PRO A 131 22.06 -16.99 0.61
C PRO A 131 23.44 -16.40 0.91
N CYS A 132 23.57 -15.07 1.05
CA CYS A 132 24.82 -14.45 1.47
C CYS A 132 25.25 -14.89 2.88
N LEU A 133 24.32 -14.94 3.84
CA LEU A 133 24.60 -15.40 5.20
C LEU A 133 25.05 -16.86 5.22
N LEU A 134 24.41 -17.73 4.44
CA LEU A 134 24.81 -19.14 4.32
C LEU A 134 26.23 -19.30 3.79
N ILE A 135 26.60 -18.55 2.74
CA ILE A 135 27.98 -18.59 2.19
C ILE A 135 28.99 -18.10 3.23
N LEU A 136 28.68 -17.06 3.99
CA LEU A 136 29.56 -16.54 5.04
C LEU A 136 29.70 -17.52 6.21
N LEU A 137 28.63 -18.19 6.61
CA LEU A 137 28.68 -19.25 7.62
C LEU A 137 29.56 -20.41 7.13
N VAL A 138 29.36 -20.90 5.90
CA VAL A 138 30.22 -21.94 5.30
C VAL A 138 31.66 -21.47 5.18
N ARG A 139 31.94 -20.20 4.88
CA ARG A 139 33.30 -19.65 4.83
C ARG A 139 33.95 -19.62 6.22
N SER A 140 33.20 -19.18 7.24
CA SER A 140 33.68 -19.01 8.62
C SER A 140 33.88 -20.34 9.33
N PHE A 141 32.97 -21.29 9.13
CA PHE A 141 33.11 -22.66 9.62
C PHE A 141 34.07 -23.47 8.73
N GLY A 142 34.13 -23.20 7.43
CA GLY A 142 35.05 -23.84 6.50
C GLY A 142 36.51 -23.42 6.63
N SER A 143 36.80 -22.24 7.20
CA SER A 143 38.15 -21.88 7.66
C SER A 143 38.54 -22.55 8.99
N LEU A 144 37.55 -23.01 9.77
CA LEU A 144 37.78 -23.91 10.90
C LEU A 144 37.92 -25.38 10.43
N ASP A 145 37.40 -25.71 9.24
CA ASP A 145 37.52 -27.03 8.60
C ASP A 145 38.87 -27.30 7.92
N GLU A 146 39.88 -26.44 7.99
CA GLU A 146 41.20 -26.79 7.45
C GLU A 146 41.87 -27.91 8.28
N ASP A 147 41.50 -28.02 9.56
CA ASP A 147 41.83 -29.14 10.45
C ASP A 147 40.88 -30.35 10.26
N MET A 148 39.57 -30.12 10.10
CA MET A 148 38.62 -31.22 9.82
C MET A 148 38.73 -31.79 8.40
N ARG A 149 39.15 -31.03 7.38
CA ARG A 149 39.44 -31.55 6.03
C ARG A 149 40.65 -32.47 6.03
N ARG A 150 41.67 -32.17 6.85
CA ARG A 150 42.85 -33.03 7.00
C ARG A 150 42.52 -34.32 7.76
N GLU A 151 41.50 -34.31 8.61
CA GLU A 151 40.96 -35.50 9.26
C GLU A 151 39.96 -36.25 8.38
N MET A 152 39.16 -35.54 7.56
CA MET A 152 38.30 -36.14 6.55
C MET A 152 39.10 -36.73 5.39
N GLU A 153 40.20 -36.17 4.92
CA GLU A 153 41.06 -36.85 3.93
C GLU A 153 41.69 -38.15 4.49
N LYS A 154 41.86 -38.23 5.82
CA LYS A 154 42.27 -39.45 6.51
C LYS A 154 41.10 -40.40 6.81
N GLY A 155 39.86 -39.90 6.85
CA GLY A 155 38.62 -40.66 7.13
C GLY A 155 37.67 -40.86 5.94
N SER A 156 37.96 -40.29 4.76
CA SER A 156 37.10 -40.31 3.56
C SER A 156 37.08 -41.66 2.85
N ALA A 157 37.70 -42.68 3.46
CA ALA A 157 37.52 -44.07 3.07
C ALA A 157 36.18 -44.66 3.56
N GLU A 158 35.43 -44.00 4.45
CA GLU A 158 34.31 -44.67 5.14
C GLU A 158 33.11 -43.78 5.51
N LEU A 159 32.65 -42.90 4.61
CA LEU A 159 31.34 -42.24 4.77
C LEU A 159 30.48 -42.40 3.50
N PRO A 160 29.18 -42.79 3.64
CA PRO A 160 28.29 -43.00 2.51
C PRO A 160 27.87 -41.66 1.88
N ASP A 161 27.60 -41.73 0.58
CA ASP A 161 27.43 -40.61 -0.34
C ASP A 161 26.31 -39.63 0.10
N VAL A 162 26.72 -38.41 0.46
CA VAL A 162 25.88 -37.28 0.90
C VAL A 162 24.72 -36.97 -0.06
N GLY A 163 24.83 -37.40 -1.32
CA GLY A 163 23.76 -37.28 -2.32
C GLY A 163 22.48 -38.05 -1.97
N GLU A 164 22.56 -39.21 -1.32
CA GLU A 164 21.37 -39.99 -0.96
C GLU A 164 20.63 -39.40 0.24
N MET A 165 21.34 -38.78 1.19
CA MET A 165 20.72 -38.11 2.33
C MET A 165 19.94 -36.85 1.93
N VAL A 166 20.49 -36.06 0.99
CA VAL A 166 19.80 -34.88 0.45
C VAL A 166 18.57 -35.29 -0.39
N ALA A 167 18.68 -36.37 -1.16
CA ALA A 167 17.55 -36.91 -1.93
C ALA A 167 16.42 -37.45 -1.02
N THR A 168 16.76 -38.01 0.13
CA THR A 168 15.81 -38.50 1.12
C THR A 168 15.12 -37.34 1.87
N LEU A 169 15.85 -36.25 2.17
CA LEU A 169 15.30 -35.04 2.80
C LEU A 169 14.41 -34.22 1.86
N LEU A 170 14.70 -34.20 0.55
CA LEU A 170 13.83 -33.60 -0.48
C LEU A 170 12.72 -34.54 -0.99
N GLY A 171 12.49 -35.67 -0.31
CA GLY A 171 11.27 -36.46 -0.49
C GLY A 171 11.20 -37.27 -1.78
N ARG A 172 12.33 -37.80 -2.27
CA ARG A 172 12.35 -38.71 -3.43
C ARG A 172 12.75 -40.13 -3.00
N PRO A 173 11.97 -41.18 -3.31
CA PRO A 173 12.31 -42.54 -2.90
C PRO A 173 13.48 -43.12 -3.75
N PRO A 174 14.35 -43.97 -3.17
CA PRO A 174 15.52 -44.49 -3.87
C PRO A 174 15.14 -45.55 -4.91
N THR A 175 15.67 -45.43 -6.13
CA THR A 175 15.53 -46.45 -7.17
C THR A 175 16.69 -47.46 -7.07
N ALA A 176 16.42 -48.65 -6.55
CA ALA A 176 17.35 -49.77 -6.57
C ALA A 176 17.55 -50.31 -8.00
N LYS A 177 18.80 -50.48 -8.45
CA LYS A 177 19.14 -51.28 -9.65
C LYS A 177 20.34 -52.21 -9.42
N SER A 178 19.98 -53.46 -9.12
CA SER A 178 20.46 -54.74 -9.67
C SER A 178 21.96 -54.96 -9.97
N LYS A 179 22.56 -55.84 -9.16
CA LYS A 179 23.77 -56.64 -9.45
C LYS A 179 23.47 -57.68 -10.54
N LYS A 180 24.32 -57.79 -11.57
CA LYS A 180 24.45 -59.03 -12.36
C LYS A 180 25.93 -59.38 -12.54
N ASN A 181 26.40 -60.31 -11.71
CA ASN A 181 27.67 -61.01 -11.89
C ASN A 181 27.47 -62.15 -12.91
N ALA A 182 28.33 -62.24 -13.91
CA ALA A 182 28.60 -63.47 -14.66
C ALA A 182 30.09 -63.49 -15.00
N GLY A 183 30.82 -64.47 -14.48
CA GLY A 183 32.27 -64.56 -14.56
C GLY A 183 32.81 -65.27 -15.80
N ASN A 184 33.94 -64.74 -16.26
CA ASN A 184 35.19 -65.41 -16.67
C ASN A 184 35.37 -66.05 -18.08
N LYS A 185 36.06 -65.29 -18.95
CA LYS A 185 37.22 -65.59 -19.87
C LYS A 185 37.07 -66.61 -21.04
N PRO A 186 37.94 -66.58 -22.09
CA PRO A 186 38.93 -65.57 -22.55
C PRO A 186 38.83 -65.22 -24.07
N ILE A 187 39.72 -64.33 -24.53
CA ILE A 187 39.90 -63.80 -25.90
C ILE A 187 40.54 -64.86 -26.84
N PRO A 188 40.23 -64.88 -28.16
CA PRO A 188 41.29 -64.53 -29.12
C PRO A 188 40.85 -63.72 -30.36
N VAL A 189 41.73 -62.76 -30.70
CA VAL A 189 42.31 -62.45 -32.03
C VAL A 189 41.39 -62.14 -33.24
N LYS A 190 41.58 -60.91 -33.75
CA LYS A 190 41.14 -60.42 -35.06
C LYS A 190 41.58 -61.34 -36.21
N ALA A 191 40.66 -61.67 -37.10
CA ALA A 191 40.96 -62.02 -38.49
C ALA A 191 40.17 -61.12 -39.44
N GLN A 192 40.93 -60.55 -40.36
CA GLN A 192 40.59 -59.61 -41.41
C GLN A 192 40.18 -60.38 -42.69
N LYS A 193 39.55 -59.65 -43.64
CA LYS A 193 39.33 -60.00 -45.07
C LYS A 193 38.02 -60.76 -45.31
N GLY A 194 37.14 -60.40 -46.24
CA GLY A 194 37.21 -59.53 -47.41
C GLY A 194 36.38 -60.19 -48.53
N ARG A 195 35.72 -59.36 -49.35
CA ARG A 195 34.74 -59.66 -50.42
C ARG A 195 33.31 -59.96 -49.99
#